data_AF-A0A8T5YLV5-F1
#
_entry.id   AF-A0A8T5YLV5-F1
#
_cell.length_a   1.000
_cell.length_b   1.000
_cell.length_c   1.000
_cell.angle_alpha   90.00
_cell.angle_beta   90.00
_cell.angle_gamma   90.00
#
_symmetry.space_group_name_H-M   'P 1'
#
loop_
_entity.id
_entity.type
_entity.pdbx_description
1 polymer ?
#
loop_
_entity_poly.entity_id
_entity_poly.type
_entity_poly.pdbx_seq_one_letter_code
_entity_poly.pdbx_strand_id
1 'polypeptide(L)'
;MRKFILAFVISVSFTANAGVEKLGPWITKSEINKMTDQTDFVALNLSPDSYNKAGTDRATSLVLRCSDNKTDAYLSFNDYMGSDNPRITVRLDGGKPVKSVWGGGEGGDSAFAPQPIQFIKTLAKHKKAIFGFEPYGSTMQVVEFDLSEIDKVVEKISQSCNWK
;
A
#
# COMPACT_ATOMS: atom_id res chain seq x y z
N MET A 1 -39.09 50.34 -18.27
CA MET A 1 -39.05 48.87 -18.48
C MET A 1 -37.65 48.37 -18.12
N ARG A 2 -37.45 47.89 -16.89
CA ARG A 2 -36.16 47.42 -16.36
C ARG A 2 -36.07 45.90 -16.61
N LYS A 3 -35.16 45.47 -17.48
CA LYS A 3 -34.90 44.05 -17.76
C LYS A 3 -34.03 43.49 -16.63
N PHE A 4 -34.59 42.62 -15.80
CA PHE A 4 -33.82 41.79 -14.87
C PHE A 4 -33.23 40.60 -15.66
N ILE A 5 -31.91 40.52 -15.72
CA ILE A 5 -31.20 39.35 -16.23
C ILE A 5 -31.03 38.40 -15.04
N LEU A 6 -31.81 37.31 -15.00
CA LEU A 6 -31.59 36.21 -14.07
C LEU A 6 -30.31 35.47 -14.51
N ALA A 7 -29.25 35.58 -13.71
CA ALA A 7 -28.08 34.72 -13.84
C ALA A 7 -28.40 33.37 -13.18
N PHE A 8 -28.58 32.34 -14.00
CA PHE A 8 -28.74 30.96 -13.54
C PHE A 8 -27.35 30.44 -13.11
N VAL A 9 -27.07 30.45 -11.81
CA VAL A 9 -25.86 29.85 -11.25
C VAL A 9 -26.05 28.33 -11.33
N ILE A 10 -25.45 27.71 -12.35
CA ILE A 10 -25.36 26.25 -12.45
C ILE A 10 -24.39 25.81 -11.36
N SER A 11 -24.92 25.40 -10.21
CA SER A 11 -24.16 24.68 -9.21
C SER A 11 -23.81 23.31 -9.78
N VAL A 12 -22.62 23.20 -10.38
CA VAL A 12 -22.05 21.90 -10.74
C VAL A 12 -21.68 21.21 -9.44
N SER A 13 -22.55 20.31 -8.97
CA SER A 13 -22.22 19.40 -7.89
C SER A 13 -21.15 18.44 -8.42
N PHE A 14 -19.89 18.74 -8.14
CA PHE A 14 -18.80 17.78 -8.33
C PHE A 14 -19.03 16.64 -7.34
N THR A 15 -19.70 15.58 -7.79
CA THR A 15 -19.57 14.29 -7.13
C THR A 15 -18.14 13.85 -7.37
N ALA A 16 -17.27 14.07 -6.38
CA ALA A 16 -15.95 13.48 -6.35
C ALA A 16 -16.14 11.97 -6.39
N ASN A 17 -16.06 11.38 -7.57
CA ASN A 17 -15.97 9.94 -7.72
C ASN A 17 -14.72 9.54 -6.95
N ALA A 18 -14.89 8.86 -5.82
CA ALA A 18 -13.82 8.29 -5.00
C ALA A 18 -13.07 7.25 -5.86
N GLY A 19 -12.22 7.77 -6.73
CA GLY A 19 -11.77 7.11 -7.93
C GLY A 19 -10.46 6.42 -7.68
N VAL A 20 -10.37 5.17 -8.14
CA VAL A 20 -9.08 4.49 -8.28
C VAL A 20 -8.18 5.34 -9.16
N GLU A 21 -6.98 5.66 -8.69
CA GLU A 21 -6.00 6.49 -9.39
C GLU A 21 -4.68 5.75 -9.51
N LYS A 22 -4.05 5.80 -10.69
CA LYS A 22 -2.74 5.20 -10.94
C LYS A 22 -1.63 6.24 -10.80
N LEU A 23 -0.64 5.95 -9.96
CA LEU A 23 0.57 6.74 -9.74
C LEU A 23 1.80 5.87 -10.02
N GLY A 24 2.29 5.88 -11.26
CA GLY A 24 3.38 4.98 -11.66
C GLY A 24 3.03 3.50 -11.44
N PRO A 25 3.80 2.72 -10.65
CA PRO A 25 3.49 1.33 -10.32
C PRO A 25 2.37 1.19 -9.28
N TRP A 26 1.92 2.28 -8.66
CA TRP A 26 0.92 2.26 -7.60
C TRP A 26 -0.50 2.39 -8.14
N ILE A 27 -1.40 1.55 -7.63
CA ILE A 27 -2.85 1.71 -7.74
C ILE A 27 -3.34 2.24 -6.39
N THR A 28 -3.95 3.42 -6.40
CA THR A 28 -4.40 4.11 -5.19
C THR A 28 -5.91 4.26 -5.17
N LYS A 29 -6.50 4.28 -3.98
CA LYS A 29 -7.92 4.52 -3.78
C LYS A 29 -8.11 5.25 -2.45
N SER A 30 -8.96 6.28 -2.47
CA SER A 30 -9.46 6.94 -1.27
C SER A 30 -10.95 6.67 -1.16
N GLU A 31 -11.46 6.47 0.06
CA GLU A 31 -12.91 6.37 0.31
C GLU A 31 -13.28 6.88 1.69
N ILE A 32 -14.51 7.37 1.84
CA ILE A 32 -15.03 7.72 3.16
C ILE A 32 -15.50 6.43 3.85
N ASN A 33 -14.91 6.14 5.00
CA ASN A 33 -15.26 5.01 5.84
C ASN A 33 -16.66 5.21 6.41
N LYS A 34 -17.60 4.33 6.05
CA LYS A 34 -19.01 4.44 6.45
C LYS A 34 -19.26 4.23 7.95
N MET A 35 -18.29 3.70 8.68
CA MET A 35 -18.40 3.44 10.12
C MET A 35 -17.84 4.58 10.96
N THR A 36 -16.83 5.31 10.45
CA THR A 36 -16.09 6.32 11.21
C THR A 36 -16.12 7.72 10.61
N ASP A 37 -16.69 7.88 9.41
CA ASP A 37 -16.68 9.10 8.58
C ASP A 37 -15.27 9.64 8.23
N GLN A 38 -14.22 8.88 8.52
CA GLN A 38 -12.85 9.22 8.18
C GLN A 38 -12.53 8.86 6.72
N THR A 39 -11.55 9.54 6.13
CA THR A 39 -11.04 9.20 4.81
C THR A 39 -10.01 8.08 4.93
N ASP A 40 -10.38 6.88 4.47
CA ASP A 40 -9.45 5.77 4.30
C ASP A 40 -8.69 5.95 2.98
N PHE A 41 -7.42 5.53 2.96
CA PHE A 41 -6.55 5.57 1.79
C PHE A 41 -5.78 4.26 1.67
N VAL A 42 -5.70 3.72 0.47
CA VAL A 42 -4.87 2.55 0.16
C VAL A 42 -4.07 2.79 -1.10
N ALA A 43 -2.81 2.38 -1.07
CA ALA A 43 -1.93 2.29 -2.23
C ALA A 43 -1.37 0.86 -2.33
N LEU A 44 -1.58 0.24 -3.49
CA LEU A 44 -1.14 -1.11 -3.80
C LEU A 44 -0.09 -1.05 -4.90
N ASN A 45 1.03 -1.73 -4.68
CA ASN A 45 2.08 -1.96 -5.66
C ASN A 45 2.27 -3.45 -5.83
N LEU A 46 1.99 -3.96 -7.04
CA LEU A 46 2.10 -5.37 -7.37
C LEU A 46 3.51 -5.64 -7.89
N SER A 47 4.20 -6.63 -7.31
CA SER A 47 5.50 -7.04 -7.84
C SER A 47 5.34 -7.65 -9.24
N PRO A 48 6.25 -7.36 -10.19
CA PRO A 48 6.31 -8.10 -11.44
C PRO A 48 6.80 -9.55 -11.24
N ASP A 49 7.44 -9.85 -10.10
CA ASP A 49 7.90 -11.18 -9.77
C ASP A 49 6.77 -12.01 -9.19
N SER A 50 6.76 -13.30 -9.54
CA SER A 50 5.91 -14.31 -8.96
C SER A 50 6.69 -15.61 -8.80
N TYR A 51 6.18 -16.50 -7.97
CA TYR A 51 6.74 -17.84 -7.84
C TYR A 51 5.65 -18.89 -8.00
N ASN A 52 6.00 -20.04 -8.58
CA ASN A 52 5.07 -21.13 -8.77
C ASN A 52 5.10 -22.07 -7.56
N LYS A 53 3.92 -22.42 -7.05
CA LYS A 53 3.74 -23.43 -6.01
C LYS A 53 2.60 -24.36 -6.40
N ALA A 54 2.90 -25.65 -6.52
CA ALA A 54 1.94 -26.67 -6.93
C ALA A 54 1.21 -26.33 -8.24
N GLY A 55 1.93 -25.79 -9.23
CA GLY A 55 1.37 -25.48 -10.55
C GLY A 55 0.56 -24.19 -10.60
N THR A 56 0.54 -23.38 -9.54
CA THR A 56 -0.13 -22.07 -9.54
C THR A 56 0.83 -20.95 -9.17
N ASP A 57 0.77 -19.84 -9.90
CA ASP A 57 1.60 -18.68 -9.63
C ASP A 57 1.10 -17.88 -8.42
N ARG A 58 2.03 -17.44 -7.58
CA ARG A 58 1.80 -16.66 -6.37
C ARG A 58 2.36 -15.27 -6.55
N ALA A 59 1.47 -14.29 -6.55
CA ALA A 59 1.82 -12.88 -6.60
C ALA A 59 2.01 -12.31 -5.18
N THR A 60 2.73 -11.20 -5.08
CA THR A 60 2.90 -10.45 -3.83
C THR A 60 2.71 -8.97 -4.09
N SER A 61 1.96 -8.30 -3.22
CA SER A 61 1.73 -6.86 -3.26
C SER A 61 2.35 -6.19 -2.04
N LEU A 62 2.98 -5.03 -2.24
CA LEU A 62 3.30 -4.09 -1.17
C LEU A 62 2.12 -3.12 -1.01
N VAL A 63 1.56 -3.05 0.20
CA VAL A 63 0.39 -2.24 0.50
C VAL A 63 0.73 -1.21 1.56
N LEU A 64 0.43 0.06 1.26
CA LEU A 64 0.49 1.18 2.19
C LEU A 64 -0.94 1.65 2.42
N ARG A 65 -1.40 1.66 3.69
CA ARG A 65 -2.80 1.95 4.00
C ARG A 65 -2.93 2.90 5.18
N CYS A 66 -3.84 3.85 5.05
CA CYS A 66 -4.49 4.52 6.16
C CYS A 66 -5.91 3.96 6.31
N SER A 67 -6.23 3.42 7.47
CA SER A 67 -7.61 3.03 7.79
C SER A 67 -7.88 3.30 9.27
N ASP A 68 -9.00 3.96 9.56
CA ASP A 68 -9.35 4.39 10.93
C ASP A 68 -8.18 5.14 11.63
N ASN A 69 -7.60 6.10 10.91
CA ASN A 69 -6.45 6.91 11.34
C ASN A 69 -5.20 6.10 11.76
N LYS A 70 -5.15 4.82 11.38
CA LYS A 70 -4.01 3.94 11.59
C LYS A 70 -3.27 3.72 10.27
N THR A 71 -1.98 4.00 10.30
CA THR A 71 -1.08 3.71 9.18
C THR A 71 -0.55 2.29 9.29
N ASP A 72 -0.72 1.52 8.23
CA ASP A 72 -0.11 0.20 8.05
C ASP A 72 0.76 0.19 6.78
N ALA A 73 1.82 -0.60 6.82
CA ALA A 73 2.61 -0.98 5.65
C ALA A 73 2.83 -2.49 5.72
N TYR A 74 2.43 -3.23 4.69
CA TYR A 74 2.46 -4.68 4.74
C TYR A 74 2.68 -5.31 3.37
N LEU A 75 3.20 -6.54 3.37
CA LEU A 75 3.16 -7.42 2.22
C LEU A 75 1.85 -8.21 2.27
N SER A 76 1.17 -8.32 1.14
CA SER A 76 0.02 -9.22 0.93
C SER A 76 0.44 -10.30 -0.05
N PHE A 77 0.22 -11.55 0.33
CA PHE A 77 0.65 -12.73 -0.41
C PHE A 77 -0.56 -13.45 -0.97
N ASN A 78 -0.46 -13.97 -2.19
CA ASN A 78 -1.39 -14.99 -2.68
C ASN A 78 -1.02 -16.40 -2.15
N ASP A 79 -0.48 -16.49 -0.93
CA ASP A 79 -0.05 -17.75 -0.32
C ASP A 79 -0.15 -17.63 1.21
N TYR A 80 -0.14 -18.76 1.89
CA TYR A 80 -0.22 -18.83 3.33
C TYR A 80 1.19 -18.81 3.94
N MET A 81 1.46 -17.83 4.80
CA MET A 81 2.73 -17.68 5.51
C MET A 81 2.86 -18.65 6.69
N GLY A 82 1.74 -19.05 7.30
CA GLY A 82 1.75 -19.99 8.44
C GLY A 82 2.50 -19.49 9.67
N SER A 83 2.57 -18.17 9.87
CA SER A 83 3.26 -17.56 11.00
C SER A 83 2.63 -16.23 11.41
N ASP A 84 2.41 -16.05 12.71
CA ASP A 84 2.06 -14.74 13.30
C ASP A 84 3.26 -13.79 13.37
N ASN A 85 4.46 -14.28 13.10
CA ASN A 85 5.72 -13.55 13.21
C ASN A 85 6.62 -13.80 11.99
N PRO A 86 6.16 -13.52 10.75
CA PRO A 86 6.92 -13.78 9.53
C PRO A 86 8.27 -13.07 9.56
N ARG A 87 9.33 -13.79 9.18
CA ARG A 87 10.68 -13.23 9.03
C ARG A 87 10.81 -12.65 7.62
N ILE A 88 10.92 -11.33 7.55
CA ILE A 88 11.03 -10.60 6.29
C ILE A 88 12.45 -10.04 6.16
N THR A 89 13.08 -10.32 5.03
CA THR A 89 14.33 -9.69 4.60
C THR A 89 14.00 -8.53 3.69
N VAL A 90 14.50 -7.33 3.97
CA VAL A 90 14.34 -6.15 3.13
C VAL A 90 15.69 -5.72 2.60
N ARG A 91 15.80 -5.50 1.29
CA ARG A 91 16.95 -4.87 0.65
C ARG A 91 16.46 -3.69 -0.17
N LEU A 92 16.97 -2.50 0.14
CA LEU A 92 16.62 -1.28 -0.58
C LEU A 92 17.72 -0.97 -1.59
N ASP A 93 17.33 -0.75 -2.84
CA ASP A 93 18.22 -0.58 -3.98
C ASP A 93 19.35 -1.63 -3.98
N GLY A 94 20.62 -1.19 -4.06
CA GLY A 94 21.80 -2.05 -3.97
C GLY A 94 22.32 -2.30 -2.54
N GLY A 95 21.63 -1.79 -1.52
CA GLY A 95 22.07 -1.80 -0.12
C GLY A 95 22.22 -3.18 0.51
N LYS A 96 22.60 -3.24 1.80
CA LYS A 96 22.69 -4.51 2.53
C LYS A 96 21.30 -5.03 2.90
N PRO A 97 21.04 -6.35 2.78
CA PRO A 97 19.78 -6.93 3.23
C PRO A 97 19.68 -6.87 4.76
N VAL A 98 18.51 -6.49 5.27
CA VAL A 98 18.19 -6.42 6.70
C VAL A 98 17.06 -7.39 7.00
N LYS A 99 17.26 -8.26 7.98
CA LYS A 99 16.24 -9.21 8.44
C LYS A 99 15.51 -8.63 9.64
N SER A 100 14.18 -8.74 9.65
CA SER A 100 13.34 -8.32 10.77
C SER A 100 12.13 -9.24 10.90
N VAL A 101 11.55 -9.30 12.10
CA VAL A 101 10.27 -9.96 12.33
C VAL A 101 9.16 -8.94 12.10
N TRP A 102 8.18 -9.33 11.29
CA TRP A 102 6.97 -8.55 11.00
C TRP A 102 5.78 -9.19 11.72
N GLY A 103 4.68 -8.45 11.89
CA GLY A 103 3.45 -9.01 12.46
C GLY A 103 2.64 -9.76 11.39
N GLY A 104 2.15 -10.96 11.68
CA GLY A 104 1.26 -11.70 10.78
C GLY A 104 -0.15 -11.11 10.78
N GLY A 105 -0.81 -11.10 9.62
CA GLY A 105 -2.25 -10.83 9.55
C GLY A 105 -3.09 -12.03 9.96
N GLU A 106 -4.32 -11.78 10.41
CA GLU A 106 -5.26 -12.82 10.90
C GLU A 106 -5.52 -13.93 9.86
N GLY A 107 -5.54 -13.59 8.56
CA GLY A 107 -5.69 -14.56 7.46
C GLY A 107 -4.42 -15.36 7.14
N GLY A 108 -3.28 -15.03 7.75
CA GLY A 108 -1.97 -15.63 7.49
C GLY A 108 -1.41 -15.36 6.09
N ASP A 109 -2.01 -14.45 5.34
CA ASP A 109 -1.68 -14.06 3.96
C ASP A 109 -1.06 -12.65 3.88
N SER A 110 -0.63 -12.12 5.04
CA SER A 110 -0.03 -10.80 5.12
C SER A 110 1.01 -10.69 6.24
N ALA A 111 1.98 -9.80 6.01
CA ALA A 111 3.04 -9.47 6.96
C ALA A 111 3.14 -7.95 7.12
N PHE A 112 2.97 -7.43 8.33
CA PHE A 112 2.94 -6.02 8.69
C PHE A 112 4.29 -5.53 9.20
N ALA A 113 4.83 -4.51 8.54
CA ALA A 113 6.09 -3.90 8.90
C ALA A 113 6.03 -3.27 10.29
N PRO A 114 7.07 -3.44 11.13
CA PRO A 114 7.18 -2.69 12.37
C PRO A 114 7.40 -1.20 12.06
N GLN A 115 6.85 -0.31 12.89
CA GLN A 115 7.00 1.14 12.75
C GLN A 115 6.62 1.64 11.34
N PRO A 116 5.36 1.43 10.89
CA PRO A 116 4.96 1.58 9.48
C PRO A 116 5.23 2.98 8.91
N ILE A 117 5.01 4.05 9.68
CA ILE A 117 5.32 5.42 9.25
C ILE A 117 6.82 5.58 8.93
N GLN A 118 7.70 5.12 9.82
CA GLN A 118 9.15 5.21 9.62
C GLN A 118 9.59 4.33 8.45
N PHE A 119 8.98 3.16 8.30
CA PHE A 119 9.24 2.26 7.18
C PHE A 119 8.86 2.92 5.85
N ILE A 120 7.67 3.50 5.73
CA ILE A 120 7.22 4.22 4.52
C ILE A 120 8.13 5.41 4.21
N LYS A 121 8.47 6.23 5.22
CA LYS A 121 9.43 7.34 5.06
C LYS A 121 10.81 6.85 4.60
N THR A 122 11.18 5.61 4.91
CA THR A 122 12.43 4.99 4.44
C THR A 122 12.30 4.53 2.99
N LEU A 123 11.19 3.87 2.62
CA LEU A 123 10.90 3.49 1.23
C LEU A 123 10.94 4.71 0.30
N ALA A 124 10.39 5.84 0.75
CA ALA A 124 10.33 7.08 -0.02
C ALA A 124 11.70 7.67 -0.43
N LYS A 125 12.79 7.17 0.14
CA LYS A 125 14.17 7.60 -0.15
C LYS A 125 14.89 6.69 -1.16
N HIS A 126 14.21 5.65 -1.64
CA HIS A 126 14.80 4.60 -2.48
C HIS A 126 13.98 4.40 -3.75
N LYS A 127 14.59 3.76 -4.75
CA LYS A 127 13.94 3.51 -6.05
C LYS A 127 13.36 2.10 -6.13
N LYS A 128 13.92 1.16 -5.37
CA LYS A 128 13.53 -0.25 -5.37
C LYS A 128 13.49 -0.80 -3.96
N ALA A 129 12.54 -1.69 -3.70
CA ALA A 129 12.54 -2.55 -2.52
C ALA A 129 12.47 -4.01 -2.94
N ILE A 130 13.37 -4.82 -2.42
CA ILE A 130 13.42 -6.26 -2.62
C ILE A 130 13.07 -6.92 -1.29
N PHE A 131 12.11 -7.83 -1.31
CA PHE A 131 11.66 -8.57 -0.13
C PHE A 131 11.97 -10.04 -0.27
N GLY A 132 12.54 -10.63 0.77
CA GLY A 132 12.73 -12.07 0.92
C GLY A 132 11.87 -12.61 2.05
N PHE A 133 11.11 -13.68 1.79
CA PHE A 133 10.19 -14.31 2.76
C PHE A 133 10.00 -15.80 2.45
N GLU A 134 9.50 -16.56 3.43
CA GLU A 134 9.31 -18.02 3.32
C GLU A 134 7.85 -18.37 3.62
N PRO A 135 7.02 -18.57 2.59
CA PRO A 135 5.66 -19.09 2.77
C PRO A 135 5.68 -20.51 3.35
N TYR A 136 4.57 -20.93 3.98
CA TYR A 136 4.46 -22.25 4.58
C TYR A 136 4.69 -23.36 3.54
N GLY A 137 5.62 -24.27 3.82
CA GLY A 137 5.97 -25.36 2.91
C GLY A 137 6.70 -24.91 1.64
N SER A 138 7.38 -23.76 1.68
CA SER A 138 8.18 -23.25 0.56
C SER A 138 9.57 -22.83 1.03
N THR A 139 10.51 -22.73 0.09
CA THR A 139 11.82 -22.10 0.32
C THR A 139 11.70 -20.59 0.26
N MET A 140 12.79 -19.87 0.53
CA MET A 140 12.84 -18.42 0.42
C MET A 140 12.45 -17.96 -0.99
N GLN A 141 11.40 -17.15 -1.05
CA GLN A 141 10.97 -16.42 -2.23
C GLN A 141 11.53 -15.00 -2.15
N VAL A 142 11.81 -14.42 -3.31
CA VAL A 142 12.34 -13.06 -3.43
C VAL A 142 11.54 -12.33 -4.50
N VAL A 143 11.06 -11.13 -4.17
CA VAL A 143 10.29 -10.29 -5.08
C VAL A 143 10.79 -8.85 -5.02
N GLU A 144 10.80 -8.16 -6.15
CA GLU A 144 11.18 -6.76 -6.29
C GLU A 144 9.95 -5.86 -6.50
N PHE A 145 10.03 -4.63 -6.00
CA PHE A 145 9.05 -3.56 -6.25
C PHE A 145 9.77 -2.32 -6.76
N ASP A 146 9.23 -1.72 -7.82
CA ASP A 146 9.56 -0.36 -8.26
C ASP A 146 8.87 0.64 -7.32
N LEU A 147 9.63 1.55 -6.71
CA LEU A 147 9.12 2.57 -5.79
C LEU A 147 8.94 3.94 -6.47
N SER A 148 9.01 4.01 -7.80
CA SER A 148 8.70 5.24 -8.53
C SER A 148 7.35 5.83 -8.09
N GLU A 149 7.26 7.16 -8.00
CA GLU A 149 6.06 7.90 -7.57
C GLU A 149 5.61 7.65 -6.11
N ILE A 150 6.42 6.99 -5.28
CA ILE A 150 6.09 6.75 -3.87
C ILE A 150 5.97 8.06 -3.07
N ASP A 151 6.66 9.13 -3.47
CA ASP A 151 6.56 10.45 -2.85
C ASP A 151 5.13 11.00 -2.91
N LYS A 152 4.43 10.82 -4.04
CA LYS A 152 3.01 11.19 -4.19
C LYS A 152 2.10 10.31 -3.34
N VAL A 153 2.44 9.03 -3.19
CA VAL A 153 1.72 8.11 -2.30
C VAL A 153 1.90 8.53 -0.84
N VAL A 154 3.12 8.90 -0.44
CA VAL A 154 3.46 9.38 0.90
C VAL A 154 2.70 10.67 1.22
N GLU A 155 2.60 11.59 0.27
CA GLU A 155 1.79 12.80 0.43
C GLU A 155 0.33 12.45 0.76
N LYS A 156 -0.32 11.62 -0.05
CA LYS A 156 -1.72 11.23 0.15
C LYS A 156 -1.95 10.49 1.46
N ILE A 157 -1.14 9.46 1.76
CA ILE A 157 -1.32 8.68 3.00
C ILE A 157 -1.06 9.54 4.25
N SER A 158 -0.09 10.47 4.19
CA SER A 158 0.21 11.34 5.33
C SER A 158 -0.94 12.31 5.64
N GLN A 159 -1.62 12.81 4.60
CA GLN A 159 -2.81 13.65 4.73
C GLN A 159 -3.99 12.85 5.28
N SER A 160 -4.26 11.67 4.72
CA SER A 160 -5.37 10.81 5.18
C SER A 160 -5.20 10.34 6.63
N CYS A 161 -3.96 10.06 7.05
CA CYS A 161 -3.65 9.55 8.40
C CYS A 161 -3.10 10.61 9.36
N ASN A 162 -3.21 11.89 9.02
CA ASN A 162 -2.82 13.01 9.89
C ASN A 162 -1.43 12.84 10.52
N TRP A 163 -0.43 12.46 9.71
CA TRP A 163 0.94 12.31 10.20
C TRP A 163 1.46 13.63 10.76
N LYS A 164 2.19 13.54 11.88
CA LYS A 164 2.89 14.67 12.49
C LYS A 164 4.36 14.73 12.08
#